data_AF-A0A0M8P6L5-F1
#
_entry.id   AF-A0A0M8P6L5-F1
#
_cell.length_a   1.000
_cell.length_b   1.000
_cell.length_c   1.000
_cell.angle_alpha   90.00
_cell.angle_beta   90.00
_cell.angle_gamma   90.00
#
_symmetry.space_group_name_H-M   'P 1'
#
loop_
_entity.id
_entity.type
_entity.pdbx_description
1 polymer ?
#
loop_
_entity_poly.entity_id
_entity_poly.type
_entity_poly.pdbx_seq_one_letter_code
_entity_poly.pdbx_strand_id
1 'polypeptide(L)'
;MQCKVDGDSGRTIYRCHNDFGALDWREIKNMIPKITDFGLATRLDKPSTRTGMVGEQLGIYPIQPDHYRAPEVILGCGWDSKADIWNFGVLLWNILGSKELFQQVHDTNGQYDAKSHLAEMIALLGPAPKVLLAKSKAMSECNWPQPITNDAGELCNNAQEFFGGPFFNAEGGLRTTSYGNTWHTNSVQDEFRNSELIPSRSLEDTAPFFEEQDREAFLSFVRQMLTWLPEKRKTARELMDHPFLKLGG
;
A
#
# COMPACT_ATOMS: atom_id res chain seq x y z
N MET A 1 16.16 21.43 3.89
CA MET A 1 15.23 22.45 3.33
C MET A 1 15.29 22.33 1.82
N GLN A 2 14.17 22.05 1.15
CA GLN A 2 14.10 21.99 -0.32
C GLN A 2 13.10 23.04 -0.82
N CYS A 3 13.44 23.73 -1.91
CA CYS A 3 12.61 24.79 -2.48
C CYS A 3 12.36 24.50 -3.95
N LYS A 4 11.10 24.62 -4.39
CA LYS A 4 10.77 24.72 -5.81
C LYS A 4 10.79 26.19 -6.19
N VAL A 5 11.57 26.53 -7.20
CA VAL A 5 11.71 27.88 -7.73
C VAL A 5 11.07 27.91 -9.11
N ASP A 6 10.29 28.93 -9.37
CA ASP A 6 9.75 29.19 -10.69
C ASP A 6 10.90 29.56 -11.65
N GLY A 7 10.96 28.85 -12.79
CA GLY A 7 12.06 28.98 -13.74
C GLY A 7 12.11 30.33 -14.44
N ASP A 8 10.95 30.98 -14.60
CA ASP A 8 10.83 32.25 -15.32
C ASP A 8 11.02 33.47 -14.41
N SER A 9 10.46 33.45 -13.20
CA SER A 9 10.54 34.59 -12.28
C SER A 9 11.62 34.47 -11.21
N GLY A 10 12.25 33.30 -11.05
CA GLY A 10 13.23 33.03 -9.98
C GLY A 10 12.63 33.06 -8.58
N ARG A 11 11.29 33.11 -8.44
CA ARG A 11 10.61 33.14 -7.14
C ARG A 11 10.49 31.75 -6.56
N THR A 12 10.76 31.60 -5.27
CA THR A 12 10.40 30.38 -4.54
C THR A 12 8.87 30.25 -4.51
N ILE A 13 8.34 29.23 -5.19
CA ILE A 13 6.90 28.94 -5.26
C ILE A 13 6.48 27.88 -4.24
N TYR A 14 7.42 27.07 -3.77
CA TYR A 14 7.17 26.08 -2.74
C TYR A 14 8.42 25.89 -1.88
N ARG A 15 8.22 25.79 -0.57
CA ARG A 15 9.28 25.60 0.41
C ARG A 15 8.89 24.44 1.30
N CYS A 16 9.63 23.34 1.23
CA CYS A 16 9.45 22.20 2.11
C CYS A 16 10.48 22.25 3.25
N HIS A 17 9.97 22.04 4.45
CA HIS A 17 10.75 21.82 5.65
C HIS A 17 10.66 20.32 5.94
N ASN A 18 11.77 19.59 5.77
CA ASN A 18 11.83 18.15 6.07
C ASN A 18 12.33 17.87 7.49
N ASP A 19 12.71 18.92 8.21
CA ASP A 19 13.14 18.88 9.59
C ASP A 19 12.35 19.97 10.33
N PHE A 20 11.44 19.51 11.17
CA PHE A 20 10.59 20.36 12.00
C PHE A 20 11.18 20.52 13.42
N GLY A 21 12.39 20.00 13.67
CA GLY A 21 12.96 19.87 15.00
C GLY A 21 12.27 18.77 15.82
N ALA A 22 12.66 18.68 17.10
CA ALA A 22 11.97 17.81 18.04
C ALA A 22 10.53 18.32 18.27
N LEU A 23 9.58 17.40 18.28
CA LEU A 23 8.17 17.67 18.55
C LEU A 23 8.00 18.26 19.97
N ASP A 24 7.89 19.59 20.10
CA ASP A 24 7.48 20.24 21.36
C ASP A 24 5.96 20.16 21.50
N TRP A 25 5.49 19.42 22.50
CA TRP A 25 4.07 19.24 22.81
C TRP A 25 3.33 20.58 23.03
N ARG A 26 4.02 21.64 23.45
CA ARG A 26 3.45 22.99 23.65
C ARG A 26 3.15 23.68 22.33
N GLU A 27 3.95 23.43 21.30
CA GLU A 27 3.78 23.97 19.95
C GLU A 27 2.75 23.15 19.16
N ILE A 28 2.74 21.83 19.34
CA ILE A 28 1.82 20.90 18.66
C ILE A 28 0.37 21.12 19.10
N LYS A 29 0.13 21.55 20.34
CA LYS A 29 -1.22 21.80 20.86
C LYS A 29 -2.03 22.78 19.99
N ASN A 30 -1.36 23.67 19.26
CA ASN A 30 -2.00 24.65 18.37
C ASN A 30 -1.83 24.32 16.88
N MET A 31 -1.22 23.19 16.54
CA MET A 31 -1.00 22.79 15.16
C MET A 31 -2.27 22.13 14.60
N ILE A 32 -2.80 22.71 13.52
CA ILE A 32 -3.92 22.12 12.76
C ILE A 32 -3.33 21.53 11.46
N PRO A 33 -3.15 20.20 11.37
CA PRO A 33 -2.67 19.60 10.14
C PRO A 33 -3.69 19.80 9.01
N LYS A 34 -3.19 20.11 7.82
CA LYS A 34 -3.99 20.25 6.59
C LYS A 34 -3.36 19.42 5.48
N ILE A 35 -4.19 18.64 4.79
CA ILE A 35 -3.77 17.93 3.58
C ILE A 35 -3.57 18.95 2.46
N THR A 36 -2.50 18.79 1.69
CA THR A 36 -2.11 19.65 0.57
C THR A 36 -1.65 18.79 -0.61
N ASP A 37 -1.22 19.44 -1.69
CA ASP A 37 -0.66 18.82 -2.89
C ASP A 37 -1.62 17.85 -3.63
N PHE A 38 -2.77 18.38 -4.03
CA PHE A 38 -3.76 17.67 -4.83
C PHE A 38 -3.36 17.56 -6.32
N GLY A 39 -2.08 17.74 -6.68
CA GLY A 39 -1.62 17.76 -8.06
C GLY A 39 -1.78 16.43 -8.80
N LEU A 40 -1.81 15.32 -8.05
CA LEU A 40 -2.05 13.97 -8.57
C LEU A 40 -3.44 13.41 -8.22
N ALA A 41 -4.31 14.24 -7.61
CA ALA A 41 -5.65 13.79 -7.21
C ALA A 41 -6.48 13.42 -8.45
N THR A 42 -7.05 12.23 -8.43
CA THR A 42 -7.86 11.70 -9.53
C THR A 42 -9.32 11.62 -9.11
N ARG A 43 -10.20 12.17 -9.95
CA ARG A 43 -11.64 11.99 -9.79
C ARG A 43 -12.07 10.69 -10.45
N LEU A 44 -12.66 9.80 -9.68
CA LEU A 44 -13.35 8.62 -10.21
C LEU A 44 -14.82 8.99 -10.42
N ASP A 45 -15.32 8.90 -11.66
CA ASP A 45 -16.72 9.21 -11.92
C ASP A 45 -17.63 8.07 -11.45
N LYS A 46 -18.90 8.42 -11.18
CA LYS A 46 -19.91 7.42 -10.81
C LYS A 46 -20.15 6.48 -12.00
N PRO A 47 -20.48 5.19 -11.75
CA PRO A 47 -20.77 4.22 -12.81
C PRO A 47 -21.77 4.82 -13.80
N SER A 48 -21.33 5.01 -15.04
CA SER A 48 -22.19 5.54 -16.09
C SER A 48 -23.12 4.44 -16.60
N THR A 49 -24.42 4.71 -16.69
CA THR A 49 -25.42 3.77 -17.24
C THR A 49 -25.36 3.67 -18.77
N ARG A 50 -24.37 4.29 -19.45
CA ARG A 50 -24.37 4.47 -20.90
C ARG A 50 -23.92 3.26 -21.71
N THR A 51 -23.33 2.24 -21.11
CA THR A 51 -22.74 1.09 -21.83
C THR A 51 -23.24 -0.28 -21.38
N GLY A 52 -24.25 -0.36 -20.50
CA GLY A 52 -24.79 -1.65 -20.03
C GLY A 52 -23.82 -2.50 -19.19
N MET A 53 -22.59 -2.03 -18.97
CA MET A 53 -21.65 -2.58 -18.00
C MET A 53 -21.78 -1.82 -16.68
N VAL A 54 -22.47 -2.44 -15.72
CA VAL A 54 -22.55 -1.94 -14.35
C VAL A 54 -21.24 -2.30 -13.64
N GLY A 55 -20.30 -1.37 -13.61
CA GLY A 55 -19.07 -1.48 -12.84
C GLY A 55 -18.64 -0.12 -12.31
N GLU A 56 -18.20 -0.06 -11.05
CA GLU A 56 -17.57 1.14 -10.49
C GLU A 56 -16.35 1.52 -11.34
N GLN A 57 -16.18 2.81 -11.63
CA GLN A 57 -14.99 3.28 -12.33
C GLN A 57 -13.81 3.24 -11.37
N LEU A 58 -12.88 2.32 -11.60
CA LEU A 58 -11.65 2.19 -10.84
C LEU A 58 -10.52 2.98 -11.52
N GLY A 59 -9.62 3.52 -10.71
CA GLY A 59 -8.33 3.97 -11.20
C GLY A 59 -7.48 2.76 -11.57
N ILE A 60 -6.74 2.85 -12.68
CA ILE A 60 -5.99 1.72 -13.25
C ILE A 60 -4.49 1.99 -13.36
N TYR A 61 -4.09 3.26 -13.27
CA TYR A 61 -2.69 3.67 -13.37
C TYR A 61 -1.99 3.64 -12.01
N PRO A 62 -0.66 3.49 -11.97
CA PRO A 62 0.14 3.59 -10.76
C PRO A 62 -0.07 4.92 -10.04
N ILE A 63 -0.23 4.85 -8.72
CA ILE A 63 -0.35 6.01 -7.83
C ILE A 63 0.48 5.77 -6.56
N GLN A 64 0.48 6.77 -5.68
CA GLN A 64 1.05 6.76 -4.32
C GLN A 64 2.59 6.74 -4.28
N PRO A 65 3.19 7.37 -3.25
CA PRO A 65 4.60 7.17 -2.95
C PRO A 65 4.90 5.72 -2.57
N ASP A 66 6.12 5.28 -2.83
CA ASP A 66 6.56 3.88 -2.71
C ASP A 66 6.15 3.19 -1.40
N HIS A 67 6.53 3.76 -0.26
CA HIS A 67 6.25 3.22 1.08
C HIS A 67 4.77 3.23 1.44
N TYR A 68 3.95 4.00 0.73
CA TYR A 68 2.54 4.16 1.03
C TYR A 68 1.68 3.35 0.05
N ARG A 69 2.25 2.81 -1.02
CA ARG A 69 1.50 2.18 -2.10
C ARG A 69 0.67 0.99 -1.61
N ALA A 70 -0.62 0.98 -1.95
CA ALA A 70 -1.57 -0.03 -1.52
C ALA A 70 -1.44 -1.33 -2.34
N PRO A 71 -1.77 -2.50 -1.77
CA PRO A 71 -1.58 -3.79 -2.44
C PRO A 71 -2.35 -3.91 -3.75
N GLU A 72 -3.57 -3.37 -3.83
CA GLU A 72 -4.38 -3.37 -5.05
C GLU A 72 -3.76 -2.54 -6.18
N VAL A 73 -2.95 -1.53 -5.84
CA VAL A 73 -2.21 -0.70 -6.82
C VAL A 73 -1.03 -1.51 -7.35
N ILE A 74 -0.23 -2.10 -6.47
CA ILE A 74 0.93 -2.93 -6.85
C ILE A 74 0.48 -4.14 -7.71
N LEU A 75 -0.61 -4.79 -7.31
CA LEU A 75 -1.16 -5.96 -8.00
C LEU A 75 -2.00 -5.61 -9.25
N GLY A 76 -2.21 -4.32 -9.55
CA GLY A 76 -2.98 -3.92 -10.74
C GLY A 76 -4.46 -4.24 -10.69
N CYS A 77 -5.03 -4.42 -9.51
CA CYS A 77 -6.43 -4.82 -9.30
C CYS A 77 -7.44 -3.70 -9.59
N GLY A 78 -6.97 -2.49 -9.90
CA GLY A 78 -7.76 -1.28 -9.90
C GLY A 78 -8.07 -0.79 -8.48
N TRP A 79 -8.08 0.53 -8.31
CA TRP A 79 -8.16 1.18 -7.01
C TRP A 79 -9.28 2.24 -6.94
N ASP A 80 -9.69 2.54 -5.71
CA ASP A 80 -10.63 3.60 -5.37
C ASP A 80 -10.12 4.41 -4.15
N SER A 81 -11.00 5.19 -3.51
CA SER A 81 -10.68 5.97 -2.30
C SER A 81 -10.15 5.15 -1.11
N LYS A 82 -10.30 3.81 -1.11
CA LYS A 82 -9.73 2.95 -0.06
C LYS A 82 -8.21 2.83 -0.15
N ALA A 83 -7.60 3.23 -1.27
CA ALA A 83 -6.16 3.41 -1.37
C ALA A 83 -5.67 4.52 -0.42
N ASP A 84 -6.44 5.60 -0.25
CA ASP A 84 -6.11 6.67 0.70
C ASP A 84 -6.26 6.21 2.16
N ILE A 85 -7.24 5.35 2.44
CA ILE A 85 -7.38 4.72 3.77
C ILE A 85 -6.17 3.88 4.13
N TRP A 86 -5.61 3.14 3.15
CA TRP A 86 -4.36 2.43 3.33
C TRP A 86 -3.20 3.40 3.62
N ASN A 87 -3.06 4.48 2.84
CA ASN A 87 -2.03 5.50 3.10
C ASN A 87 -2.12 6.07 4.50
N PHE A 88 -3.34 6.35 4.98
CA PHE A 88 -3.55 6.86 6.33
C PHE A 88 -3.15 5.85 7.41
N GLY A 89 -3.43 4.56 7.21
CA GLY A 89 -2.96 3.50 8.12
C GLY A 89 -1.44 3.43 8.22
N VAL A 90 -0.73 3.50 7.10
CA VAL A 90 0.74 3.54 7.05
C VAL A 90 1.28 4.80 7.71
N LEU A 91 0.71 5.97 7.37
CA LEU A 91 1.11 7.26 7.95
C LEU A 91 0.97 7.29 9.47
N LEU A 92 -0.17 6.82 9.99
CA LEU A 92 -0.42 6.78 11.41
C LEU A 92 0.60 5.88 12.14
N TRP A 93 0.91 4.74 11.54
CA TRP A 93 1.95 3.84 12.04
C TRP A 93 3.30 4.54 12.11
N ASN A 94 3.73 5.17 11.02
CA ASN A 94 5.02 5.81 10.91
C ASN A 94 5.19 6.97 11.91
N ILE A 95 4.16 7.79 12.10
CA ILE A 95 4.18 8.90 13.06
C ILE A 95 4.36 8.39 14.49
N LEU A 96 3.62 7.36 14.87
CA LEU A 96 3.64 6.84 16.24
C LEU A 96 4.90 6.01 16.52
N GLY A 97 5.35 5.23 15.54
CA GLY A 97 6.54 4.40 15.66
C GLY A 97 7.86 5.12 15.41
N SER A 98 7.84 6.35 14.89
CA SER A 98 9.02 7.10 14.43
C SER A 98 9.92 6.30 13.46
N LYS A 99 9.31 5.37 12.71
CA LYS A 99 9.98 4.46 11.77
C LYS A 99 8.98 4.01 10.71
N GLU A 100 9.46 3.83 9.49
CA GLU A 100 8.68 3.26 8.39
C GLU A 100 8.16 1.84 8.72
N LEU A 101 6.88 1.61 8.47
CA LEU A 101 6.23 0.30 8.62
C LEU A 101 6.87 -0.74 7.70
N PHE A 102 6.90 -0.43 6.40
CA PHE A 102 7.55 -1.22 5.36
C PHE A 102 8.98 -0.74 5.19
N GLN A 103 9.95 -1.56 5.56
CA GLN A 103 11.35 -1.11 5.68
C GLN A 103 12.20 -1.43 4.45
N GLN A 104 11.73 -2.37 3.62
CA GLN A 104 12.45 -2.89 2.46
C GLN A 104 11.56 -2.77 1.22
N VAL A 105 11.45 -1.55 0.68
CA VAL A 105 10.68 -1.29 -0.54
C VAL A 105 11.55 -0.85 -1.72
N HIS A 106 12.86 -0.70 -1.50
CA HIS A 106 13.84 -0.31 -2.50
C HIS A 106 14.93 -1.38 -2.64
N ASP A 107 15.44 -1.56 -3.86
CA ASP A 107 16.58 -2.42 -4.14
C ASP A 107 17.91 -1.78 -3.69
N THR A 108 19.03 -2.46 -3.97
CA THR A 108 20.37 -1.96 -3.62
C THR A 108 20.77 -0.68 -4.37
N ASN A 109 20.07 -0.33 -5.44
CA ASN A 109 20.28 0.88 -6.23
C ASN A 109 19.34 2.03 -5.79
N GLY A 110 18.49 1.79 -4.80
CA GLY A 110 17.48 2.75 -4.33
C GLY A 110 16.26 2.85 -5.24
N GLN A 111 16.07 1.91 -6.17
CA GLN A 111 14.88 1.86 -7.04
C GLN A 111 13.76 1.08 -6.38
N TYR A 112 12.51 1.45 -6.64
CA TYR A 112 11.35 0.79 -6.04
C TYR A 112 11.27 -0.68 -6.46
N ASP A 113 11.14 -1.58 -5.49
CA ASP A 113 11.08 -3.01 -5.72
C ASP A 113 9.77 -3.59 -5.18
N ALA A 114 8.77 -3.71 -6.07
CA ALA A 114 7.42 -4.14 -5.74
C ALA A 114 7.35 -5.51 -5.05
N LYS A 115 8.23 -6.45 -5.43
CA LYS A 115 8.28 -7.79 -4.80
C LYS A 115 8.76 -7.70 -3.35
N SER A 116 9.76 -6.88 -3.04
CA SER A 116 10.20 -6.66 -1.65
C SER A 116 9.10 -5.99 -0.82
N HIS A 117 8.40 -5.01 -1.40
CA HIS A 117 7.27 -4.37 -0.71
C HIS A 117 6.13 -5.36 -0.43
N LEU A 118 5.75 -6.21 -1.40
CA LEU A 118 4.77 -7.28 -1.18
C LEU A 118 5.23 -8.31 -0.13
N ALA A 119 6.53 -8.60 -0.06
CA ALA A 119 7.07 -9.50 0.95
C ALA A 119 6.91 -8.93 2.38
N GLU A 120 7.16 -7.63 2.57
CA GLU A 120 6.86 -6.95 3.84
C GLU A 120 5.35 -6.98 4.15
N MET A 121 4.47 -6.76 3.16
CA MET A 121 3.02 -6.89 3.36
C MET A 121 2.61 -8.30 3.79
N ILE A 122 3.20 -9.35 3.20
CA ILE A 122 2.92 -10.75 3.55
C ILE A 122 3.40 -11.06 4.97
N ALA A 123 4.57 -10.56 5.38
CA ALA A 123 5.06 -10.74 6.74
C ALA A 123 4.09 -10.15 7.78
N LEU A 124 3.56 -8.96 7.50
CA LEU A 124 2.73 -8.21 8.47
C LEU A 124 1.24 -8.62 8.44
N LEU A 125 0.71 -8.98 7.27
CA LEU A 125 -0.73 -9.21 7.06
C LEU A 125 -1.08 -10.68 6.78
N GLY A 126 -0.08 -11.55 6.65
CA GLY A 126 -0.26 -12.90 6.15
C GLY A 126 -0.45 -12.96 4.62
N PRO A 127 -0.73 -14.15 4.07
CA PRO A 127 -0.77 -14.36 2.62
C PRO A 127 -1.87 -13.54 1.92
N ALA A 128 -1.60 -13.13 0.69
CA ALA A 128 -2.56 -12.42 -0.14
C ALA A 128 -3.82 -13.28 -0.40
N PRO A 129 -5.05 -12.73 -0.24
CA PRO A 129 -6.28 -13.47 -0.49
C PRO A 129 -6.44 -13.88 -1.96
N LYS A 130 -6.88 -15.11 -2.21
CA LYS A 130 -7.08 -15.66 -3.57
C LYS A 130 -7.98 -14.80 -4.46
N VAL A 131 -9.01 -14.18 -3.89
CA VAL A 131 -9.91 -13.28 -4.63
C VAL A 131 -9.17 -12.05 -5.19
N LEU A 132 -8.19 -11.53 -4.44
CA LEU A 132 -7.35 -10.43 -4.89
C LEU A 132 -6.43 -10.86 -6.03
N LEU A 133 -5.83 -12.05 -5.91
CA LEU A 133 -4.95 -12.63 -6.94
C LEU A 133 -5.71 -12.95 -8.24
N ALA A 134 -6.92 -13.48 -8.13
CA ALA A 134 -7.79 -13.70 -9.29
C ALA A 134 -8.13 -12.38 -10.00
N LYS A 135 -8.39 -11.31 -9.25
CA LYS A 135 -8.63 -9.97 -9.81
C LYS A 135 -7.37 -9.41 -10.51
N SER A 136 -6.20 -9.57 -9.89
CA SER A 136 -4.90 -9.19 -10.48
C SER A 136 -4.66 -9.90 -11.82
N LYS A 137 -4.88 -11.22 -11.88
CA LYS A 137 -4.76 -12.03 -13.11
C LYS A 137 -5.73 -11.55 -14.20
N ALA A 138 -7.00 -11.34 -13.85
CA ALA A 138 -7.99 -10.86 -14.83
C ALA A 138 -7.62 -9.46 -15.39
N MET A 139 -7.09 -8.58 -14.55
CA MET A 139 -6.69 -7.24 -14.96
C MET A 139 -5.42 -7.22 -15.82
N SER A 140 -4.49 -8.15 -15.62
CA SER A 140 -3.25 -8.20 -16.39
C SER A 140 -3.43 -8.71 -17.83
N GLU A 141 -4.57 -9.34 -18.14
CA GLU A 141 -4.95 -9.72 -19.50
C GLU A 141 -5.37 -8.52 -20.37
N CYS A 142 -5.58 -7.34 -19.77
CA CYS A 142 -6.00 -6.12 -20.45
C CYS A 142 -4.89 -5.06 -20.43
N ASN A 143 -4.68 -4.40 -21.57
CA ASN A 143 -3.82 -3.22 -21.62
C ASN A 143 -4.56 -1.96 -21.16
N TRP A 144 -3.83 -1.06 -20.53
CA TRP A 144 -4.26 0.30 -20.29
C TRP A 144 -4.58 1.02 -21.62
N PRO A 145 -5.53 1.98 -21.62
CA PRO A 145 -5.86 2.75 -22.82
C PRO A 145 -4.67 3.51 -23.40
N GLN A 146 -3.73 3.92 -22.54
CA GLN A 146 -2.49 4.58 -22.90
C GLN A 146 -1.35 3.94 -22.11
N PRO A 147 -0.31 3.40 -22.77
CA PRO A 147 0.91 2.93 -22.11
C PRO A 147 1.64 4.08 -21.41
N ILE A 148 2.35 3.78 -20.34
CA ILE A 148 3.16 4.75 -19.60
C ILE A 148 4.56 4.22 -19.36
N THR A 149 5.52 5.11 -19.14
CA THR A 149 6.91 4.73 -18.88
C THR A 149 7.13 4.53 -17.38
N ASN A 150 7.79 3.44 -16.98
CA ASN A 150 8.20 3.20 -15.60
C ASN A 150 9.50 3.95 -15.24
N ASP A 151 9.93 3.86 -13.98
CA ASP A 151 11.15 4.54 -13.50
C ASP A 151 12.44 4.05 -14.17
N ALA A 152 12.42 2.85 -14.77
CA ALA A 152 13.52 2.28 -15.56
C ALA A 152 13.54 2.79 -17.02
N GLY A 153 12.56 3.60 -17.43
CA GLY A 153 12.46 4.11 -18.81
C GLY A 153 11.77 3.15 -19.77
N GLU A 154 11.14 2.08 -19.28
CA GLU A 154 10.47 1.06 -20.09
C GLU A 154 9.00 1.42 -20.31
N LEU A 155 8.51 1.21 -21.53
CA LEU A 155 7.11 1.45 -21.87
C LEU A 155 6.24 0.26 -21.40
N CYS A 156 5.31 0.51 -20.49
CA CYS A 156 4.47 -0.50 -19.86
C CYS A 156 3.00 -0.33 -20.26
N ASN A 157 2.36 -1.44 -20.60
CA ASN A 157 0.98 -1.51 -21.04
C ASN A 157 0.00 -1.87 -19.93
N ASN A 158 0.48 -2.38 -18.80
CA ASN A 158 -0.35 -2.74 -17.65
C ASN A 158 0.49 -2.68 -16.36
N ALA A 159 -0.16 -2.88 -15.22
CA ALA A 159 0.48 -2.81 -13.91
C ALA A 159 1.54 -3.91 -13.70
N GLN A 160 1.35 -5.09 -14.30
CA GLN A 160 2.30 -6.19 -14.17
C GLN A 160 3.62 -5.83 -14.86
N GLU A 161 3.58 -5.23 -16.04
CA GLU A 161 4.76 -4.70 -16.72
C GLU A 161 5.38 -3.53 -15.93
N PHE A 162 4.55 -2.61 -15.42
CA PHE A 162 5.04 -1.45 -14.69
C PHE A 162 5.75 -1.79 -13.39
N PHE A 163 5.23 -2.75 -12.60
CA PHE A 163 5.78 -3.15 -11.31
C PHE A 163 6.68 -4.39 -11.37
N GLY A 164 6.88 -5.00 -12.54
CA GLY A 164 7.76 -6.18 -12.70
C GLY A 164 7.15 -7.49 -12.18
N GLY A 165 5.83 -7.64 -12.25
CA GLY A 165 5.14 -8.90 -11.98
C GLY A 165 5.31 -9.94 -13.11
N PRO A 166 4.67 -11.12 -12.99
CA PRO A 166 3.74 -11.53 -11.95
C PRO A 166 4.48 -12.00 -10.70
N PHE A 167 3.91 -11.67 -9.53
CA PHE A 167 4.52 -11.96 -8.22
C PHE A 167 4.12 -13.34 -7.64
N PHE A 168 3.09 -13.97 -8.21
CA PHE A 168 2.53 -15.23 -7.74
C PHE A 168 2.53 -16.28 -8.85
N ASN A 169 2.52 -17.56 -8.47
CA ASN A 169 2.51 -18.67 -9.41
C ASN A 169 1.14 -18.83 -10.10
N ALA A 170 1.16 -18.93 -11.43
CA ALA A 170 -0.03 -18.80 -12.29
C ALA A 170 -0.83 -20.11 -12.51
N GLU A 171 -0.72 -21.08 -11.61
CA GLU A 171 -1.25 -22.47 -11.67
C GLU A 171 -0.24 -23.54 -12.13
N GLY A 172 -0.36 -24.77 -11.58
CA GLY A 172 0.06 -26.00 -12.26
C GLY A 172 1.16 -26.86 -11.62
N GLY A 173 1.89 -26.38 -10.62
CA GLY A 173 2.88 -27.20 -9.93
C GLY A 173 2.26 -28.05 -8.82
N LEU A 174 2.70 -29.30 -8.71
CA LEU A 174 2.56 -30.09 -7.50
C LEU A 174 3.90 -30.01 -6.76
N ARG A 175 3.90 -29.47 -5.54
CA ARG A 175 5.07 -29.60 -4.67
C ARG A 175 4.88 -30.85 -3.83
N THR A 176 5.72 -31.85 -4.10
CA THR A 176 5.78 -33.07 -3.33
C THR A 176 6.83 -32.92 -2.24
N THR A 177 6.42 -32.98 -0.98
CA THR A 177 7.34 -33.06 0.17
C THR A 177 7.19 -34.42 0.84
N SER A 178 8.31 -35.10 1.12
CA SER A 178 8.30 -36.32 1.92
C SER A 178 8.63 -36.02 3.38
N TYR A 179 7.86 -36.63 4.28
CA TYR A 179 8.18 -36.70 5.71
C TYR A 179 8.24 -38.18 6.07
N GLY A 180 9.47 -38.67 6.28
CA GLY A 180 9.72 -40.11 6.39
C GLY A 180 9.29 -40.84 5.11
N ASN A 181 8.43 -41.84 5.28
CA ASN A 181 7.89 -42.71 4.22
C ASN A 181 6.53 -42.24 3.66
N THR A 182 6.09 -41.02 3.99
CA THR A 182 4.83 -40.43 3.53
C THR A 182 5.07 -39.28 2.56
N TRP A 183 4.40 -39.31 1.40
CA TRP A 183 4.43 -38.26 0.38
C TRP A 183 3.23 -37.33 0.53
N HIS A 184 3.47 -36.02 0.62
CA HIS A 184 2.43 -34.99 0.60
C HIS A 184 2.55 -34.18 -0.68
N THR A 185 1.46 -34.04 -1.42
CA THR A 185 1.39 -33.25 -2.66
C THR A 185 0.47 -32.06 -2.45
N ASN A 186 1.03 -30.85 -2.49
CA ASN A 186 0.25 -29.61 -2.40
C ASN A 186 0.25 -28.88 -3.75
N SER A 187 -0.88 -28.26 -4.08
CA SER A 187 -0.95 -27.30 -5.18
C SER A 187 -0.12 -26.06 -4.81
N VAL A 188 0.83 -25.67 -5.67
CA VAL A 188 1.61 -24.41 -5.53
C VAL A 188 0.93 -23.20 -6.18
N GLN A 189 -0.36 -23.30 -6.49
CA GLN A 189 -1.13 -22.17 -6.98
C GLN A 189 -1.15 -21.06 -5.92
N ASP A 190 -1.03 -19.81 -6.37
CA ASP A 190 -1.11 -18.62 -5.52
C ASP A 190 0.05 -18.47 -4.52
N GLU A 191 1.12 -19.26 -4.64
CA GLU A 191 2.33 -19.05 -3.85
C GLU A 191 3.11 -17.83 -4.34
N PHE A 192 3.58 -17.03 -3.38
CA PHE A 192 4.45 -15.89 -3.62
C PHE A 192 5.82 -16.35 -4.11
N ARG A 193 6.28 -15.83 -5.25
CA ARG A 193 7.50 -16.29 -5.92
C ARG A 193 8.78 -15.98 -5.16
N ASN A 194 8.76 -14.93 -4.35
CA ASN A 194 9.92 -14.42 -3.64
C ASN A 194 9.82 -14.64 -2.12
N SER A 195 9.40 -15.84 -1.71
CA SER A 195 9.21 -16.19 -0.30
C SER A 195 10.44 -15.96 0.59
N GLU A 196 11.64 -16.01 0.01
CA GLU A 196 12.92 -15.71 0.64
C GLU A 196 13.06 -14.24 1.08
N LEU A 197 12.29 -13.33 0.48
CA LEU A 197 12.28 -11.91 0.83
C LEU A 197 11.35 -11.61 2.01
N ILE A 198 10.50 -12.55 2.44
CA ILE A 198 9.53 -12.31 3.52
C ILE A 198 10.31 -12.20 4.84
N PRO A 199 10.34 -11.01 5.49
CA PRO A 199 11.04 -10.85 6.75
C PRO A 199 10.32 -11.60 7.87
N SER A 200 11.10 -12.12 8.83
CA SER A 200 10.55 -12.75 10.03
C SER A 200 10.15 -11.69 11.07
N ARG A 201 9.01 -11.03 10.87
CA ARG A 201 8.41 -10.07 11.81
C ARG A 201 6.89 -10.07 11.68
N SER A 202 6.18 -9.76 12.76
CA SER A 202 4.74 -9.55 12.74
C SER A 202 4.39 -8.07 12.87
N LEU A 203 3.11 -7.71 12.68
CA LEU A 203 2.64 -6.34 12.92
C LEU A 203 2.76 -5.97 14.41
N GLU A 204 2.46 -6.93 15.29
CA GLU A 204 2.49 -6.80 16.74
C GLU A 204 3.89 -6.49 17.27
N ASP A 205 4.90 -7.19 16.74
CA ASP A 205 6.32 -6.98 17.11
C ASP A 205 6.81 -5.56 16.78
N THR A 206 6.09 -4.88 15.89
CA THR A 206 6.52 -3.61 15.33
C THR A 206 5.95 -2.40 16.06
N ALA A 207 5.11 -2.65 17.07
CA ALA A 207 4.53 -1.63 17.97
C ALA A 207 5.01 -1.74 19.44
N PRO A 208 6.33 -1.86 19.73
CA PRO A 208 6.82 -1.96 21.11
C PRO A 208 6.72 -0.64 21.89
N PHE A 209 6.39 0.46 21.22
CA PHE A 209 6.32 1.81 21.78
C PHE A 209 5.03 2.10 22.55
N PHE A 210 4.05 1.17 22.54
CA PHE A 210 2.84 1.27 23.33
C PHE A 210 2.88 0.38 24.57
N GLU A 211 2.28 0.84 25.66
CA GLU A 211 1.85 -0.04 26.75
C GLU A 211 0.79 -1.03 26.23
N GLU A 212 0.67 -2.20 26.86
CA GLU A 212 -0.10 -3.33 26.32
C GLU A 212 -1.55 -2.98 25.96
N GLN A 213 -2.23 -2.19 26.80
CA GLN A 213 -3.63 -1.79 26.57
C GLN A 213 -3.77 -0.82 25.38
N ASP A 214 -2.89 0.16 25.27
CA ASP A 214 -2.89 1.12 24.16
C ASP A 214 -2.48 0.45 22.85
N ARG A 215 -1.59 -0.54 22.93
CA ARG A 215 -1.15 -1.34 21.77
C ARG A 215 -2.32 -2.09 21.15
N GLU A 216 -3.14 -2.77 21.95
CA GLU A 216 -4.30 -3.50 21.41
C GLU A 216 -5.35 -2.57 20.81
N ALA A 217 -5.64 -1.43 21.46
CA ALA A 217 -6.57 -0.44 20.92
C ALA A 217 -6.06 0.15 19.59
N PHE A 218 -4.77 0.45 19.50
CA PHE A 218 -4.12 0.91 18.29
C PHE A 218 -4.15 -0.14 17.19
N LEU A 219 -3.71 -1.38 17.47
CA LEU A 219 -3.69 -2.48 16.51
C LEU A 219 -5.10 -2.78 15.98
N SER A 220 -6.11 -2.78 16.83
CA SER A 220 -7.53 -2.91 16.43
C SER A 220 -7.96 -1.81 15.44
N PHE A 221 -7.46 -0.59 15.63
CA PHE A 221 -7.73 0.53 14.73
C PHE A 221 -7.02 0.37 13.38
N VAL A 222 -5.70 0.16 13.38
CA VAL A 222 -4.92 0.11 12.13
C VAL A 222 -5.24 -1.11 11.28
N ARG A 223 -5.63 -2.25 11.87
CA ARG A 223 -6.09 -3.41 11.09
C ARG A 223 -7.34 -3.12 10.25
N GLN A 224 -8.16 -2.14 10.61
CA GLN A 224 -9.31 -1.71 9.80
C GLN A 224 -8.90 -0.89 8.56
N MET A 225 -7.64 -0.47 8.47
CA MET A 225 -7.06 0.27 7.35
C MET A 225 -6.07 -0.59 6.56
N LEU A 226 -5.19 -1.30 7.27
CA LEU A 226 -4.15 -2.17 6.72
C LEU A 226 -4.70 -3.57 6.49
N THR A 227 -5.59 -3.68 5.50
CA THR A 227 -6.17 -4.95 5.05
C THR A 227 -5.93 -5.12 3.54
N TRP A 228 -5.64 -6.35 3.10
CA TRP A 228 -5.42 -6.69 1.70
C TRP A 228 -6.54 -6.23 0.77
N LEU A 229 -7.80 -6.48 1.15
CA LEU A 229 -8.98 -6.19 0.35
C LEU A 229 -9.51 -4.77 0.59
N PRO A 230 -9.54 -3.89 -0.42
CA PRO A 230 -10.05 -2.52 -0.29
C PRO A 230 -11.48 -2.43 0.26
N GLU A 231 -12.35 -3.35 -0.17
CA GLU A 231 -13.75 -3.43 0.25
C GLU A 231 -13.91 -3.78 1.74
N LYS A 232 -12.89 -4.38 2.37
CA LYS A 232 -12.88 -4.71 3.80
C LYS A 232 -12.33 -3.57 4.66
N ARG A 233 -11.61 -2.62 4.07
CA ARG A 233 -11.14 -1.43 4.79
C ARG A 233 -12.32 -0.56 5.20
N LYS A 234 -12.29 -0.01 6.41
CA LYS A 234 -13.31 0.94 6.83
C LYS A 234 -13.16 2.27 6.10
N THR A 235 -14.28 2.96 5.88
CA THR A 235 -14.24 4.34 5.37
C THR A 235 -13.76 5.29 6.46
N ALA A 236 -13.27 6.47 6.07
CA ALA A 236 -12.87 7.51 7.03
C ALA A 236 -14.02 7.84 8.01
N ARG A 237 -15.27 7.86 7.52
CA ARG A 237 -16.44 8.11 8.36
C ARG A 237 -16.65 7.02 9.42
N GLU A 238 -16.50 5.75 9.04
CA GLU A 238 -16.62 4.64 10.00
C GLU A 238 -15.47 4.63 11.01
N LEU A 239 -14.26 4.98 10.57
CA LEU A 239 -13.08 5.02 11.44
C LEU A 239 -13.18 6.10 12.53
N MET A 240 -13.86 7.22 12.27
CA MET A 240 -14.05 8.30 13.26
C MET A 240 -14.69 7.82 14.57
N ASP A 241 -15.51 6.76 14.51
CA ASP A 241 -16.22 6.26 15.68
C ASP A 241 -15.41 5.24 16.50
N HIS A 242 -14.21 4.89 16.04
CA HIS A 242 -13.38 3.86 16.68
C HIS A 242 -12.93 4.27 18.09
N PRO A 243 -12.94 3.34 19.08
CA PRO A 243 -12.54 3.63 20.45
C PRO A 243 -11.13 4.23 20.60
N PHE A 244 -10.16 3.83 19.76
CA PHE A 244 -8.80 4.37 19.79
C PHE A 244 -8.75 5.90 19.69
N LEU A 245 -9.63 6.52 18.89
CA LEU A 245 -9.70 7.97 18.73
C LEU A 245 -10.43 8.67 19.89
N LYS A 246 -11.03 7.91 20.80
CA LYS A 246 -11.78 8.40 21.96
C LYS A 246 -11.00 8.26 23.27
N LEU A 247 -9.86 7.56 23.26
CA LEU A 247 -8.95 7.45 24.39
C LEU A 247 -8.23 8.80 24.55
N GLY A 248 -8.71 9.65 25.46
CA GLY A 248 -8.16 10.98 25.71
C GLY A 248 -9.18 12.10 25.94
N GLY A 249 -10.47 11.77 26.06
CA GLY A 249 -11.52 12.68 26.54
C GLY A 249 -11.60 12.74 28.06
#